data_AF-A0A395CTB6-F1
#
_entry.id   AF-A0A395CTB6-F1
#
_cell.length_a   1.000
_cell.length_b   1.000
_cell.length_c   1.000
_cell.angle_alpha   90.00
_cell.angle_beta   90.00
_cell.angle_gamma   90.00
#
_symmetry.space_group_name_H-M   'P 1'
#
loop_
_entity.id
_entity.type
_entity.pdbx_description
1 polymer ?
#
loop_
_entity_poly.entity_id
_entity_poly.type
_entity_poly.pdbx_seq_one_letter_code
_entity_poly.pdbx_strand_id
1 'polypeptide(L)'
;ALAERLRRLEAIRAASEQLQERARLGRDMFLRGGPEGVETTTAAAYQASLYDLLSAYARQRQKHAQSRVTLRQRNVWSLAEAREALERLAGVAAQWTVLDDYLLRYCVDIQTARTVRASAFSASLEMVREGRFDIRQDRPFAPIWLRRRESDREPSGSQGEA
;
A
#
# COMPACT_ATOMS: atom_id res chain seq x y z
N ALA A 1 48.94 78.55 42.89
CA ALA A 1 48.85 77.74 41.65
C ALA A 1 49.76 76.50 41.67
N LEU A 2 51.06 76.60 41.97
CA LEU A 2 51.99 75.45 41.98
C LEU A 2 51.73 74.46 43.13
N ALA A 3 51.53 74.95 44.35
CA ALA A 3 51.33 74.11 45.54
C ALA A 3 50.11 73.19 45.44
N GLU A 4 49.02 73.66 44.83
CA GLU A 4 47.81 72.86 44.64
C GLU A 4 47.98 71.77 43.57
N ARG A 5 48.80 72.04 42.54
CA ARG A 5 49.18 71.03 41.54
C ARG A 5 50.06 69.94 42.15
N LEU A 6 50.98 70.29 43.05
CA LEU A 6 51.81 69.32 43.77
C LEU A 6 50.98 68.45 44.72
N ARG A 7 50.07 69.04 45.51
CA ARG A 7 49.14 68.27 46.37
C ARG A 7 48.27 67.31 45.58
N ARG A 8 47.77 67.71 44.39
CA ARG A 8 47.01 66.79 43.51
C ARG A 8 47.89 65.67 42.98
N LEU A 9 49.14 65.96 42.61
CA LEU A 9 50.09 64.94 42.15
C LEU A 9 50.43 63.94 43.27
N GLU A 10 50.62 64.41 44.50
CA GLU A 10 50.83 63.57 45.68
C GLU A 10 49.61 62.69 45.98
N ALA A 11 48.39 63.25 45.92
CA ALA A 11 47.16 62.48 46.09
C ALA A 11 47.00 61.38 45.02
N ILE A 12 47.33 61.69 43.76
CA ILE A 12 47.31 60.71 42.66
C ILE A 12 48.35 59.61 42.87
N ARG A 13 49.55 59.97 43.34
CA ARG A 13 50.61 58.99 43.65
C ARG A 13 50.21 58.06 44.78
N ALA A 14 49.68 58.59 45.88
CA ALA A 14 49.21 57.78 47.01
C ALA A 14 48.09 56.82 46.60
N ALA A 15 47.11 57.27 45.81
CA ALA A 15 46.06 56.41 45.29
C ALA A 15 46.58 55.33 44.31
N SER A 16 47.61 55.66 43.52
CA SER A 16 48.23 54.71 42.59
C SER A 16 48.98 53.59 43.31
N GLU A 17 49.66 53.93 44.41
CA GLU A 17 50.37 52.98 45.27
C GLU A 17 49.37 52.04 45.95
N GLN A 18 48.29 52.59 46.53
CA GLN A 18 47.20 51.79 47.10
C GLN A 18 46.57 50.83 46.08
N LEU A 19 46.41 51.24 44.81
CA LEU A 19 45.90 50.38 43.75
C LEU A 19 46.90 49.31 43.29
N GLN A 20 48.20 49.55 43.46
CA GLN A 20 49.24 48.56 43.19
C GLN A 20 49.31 47.49 44.27
N GLU A 21 49.07 47.86 45.53
CA GLU A 21 49.05 46.92 46.67
C GLU A 21 47.80 46.03 46.73
N ARG A 22 46.73 46.35 45.99
CA ARG A 22 45.56 45.46 45.93
C ARG A 22 45.92 44.17 45.22
N ALA A 23 45.46 43.05 45.78
CA ALA A 23 45.64 41.73 45.20
C ALA A 23 45.12 41.69 43.75
N ARG A 24 45.99 41.26 42.82
CA ARG A 24 45.66 41.18 41.39
C ARG A 24 45.47 39.75 40.93
N LEU A 25 44.44 39.54 40.10
CA LEU A 25 44.20 38.28 39.43
C LEU A 25 45.34 37.97 38.44
N GLY A 26 45.88 36.76 38.48
CA GLY A 26 47.03 36.32 37.68
C GLY A 26 48.41 36.66 38.27
N ARG A 27 48.47 37.42 39.38
CA ARG A 27 49.71 37.73 40.12
C ARG A 27 49.66 37.19 41.55
N ASP A 28 48.71 37.69 42.34
CA ASP A 28 48.56 37.34 43.76
C ASP A 28 47.39 36.37 43.97
N MET A 29 46.38 36.45 43.10
CA MET A 29 45.23 35.54 43.08
C MET A 29 45.18 34.80 41.75
N PHE A 30 45.22 33.47 41.78
CA PHE A 30 45.03 32.67 40.58
C PHE A 30 43.59 32.15 40.54
N LEU A 31 42.93 32.25 39.37
CA LEU A 31 41.64 31.62 39.17
C LEU A 31 41.79 30.10 39.33
N ARG A 32 40.77 29.45 39.88
CA ARG A 32 40.70 27.98 39.88
C ARG A 32 40.63 27.50 38.43
N GLY A 33 41.53 26.61 38.02
CA GLY A 33 41.66 26.15 36.63
C GLY A 33 40.44 25.41 36.06
N GLY A 34 39.48 25.03 36.90
CA GLY A 34 38.20 24.46 36.50
C GLY A 34 37.07 25.09 37.32
N PRO A 35 36.30 26.04 36.78
CA PRO A 35 35.03 26.42 37.41
C PRO A 35 34.08 25.21 37.35
N GLU A 36 33.56 24.79 38.50
CA GLU A 36 32.44 23.84 38.52
C GLU A 36 31.23 24.56 37.92
N GLY A 37 30.81 24.13 36.73
CA GLY A 37 29.60 24.64 36.10
C GLY A 37 28.40 24.33 37.00
N VAL A 38 27.53 25.32 37.21
CA VAL A 38 26.23 25.06 37.82
C VAL A 38 25.41 24.28 36.80
N GLU A 39 25.45 22.95 36.92
CA GLU A 39 24.61 22.05 36.13
C GLU A 39 23.16 22.22 36.62
N THR A 40 22.39 23.07 35.93
CA THR A 40 20.94 23.14 36.16
C THR A 40 20.31 21.90 35.53
N THR A 41 20.22 20.81 36.29
CA THR A 41 19.45 19.64 35.89
C THR A 41 17.96 19.97 35.98
N THR A 42 17.39 20.46 34.88
CA THR A 42 15.94 20.64 34.78
C THR A 42 15.29 19.26 34.61
N ALA A 43 14.85 18.66 35.71
CA ALA A 43 14.04 17.46 35.65
C ALA A 43 12.63 17.84 35.18
N ALA A 44 12.22 17.37 34.01
CA ALA A 44 10.87 17.60 33.52
C ALA A 44 9.87 16.85 34.42
N ALA A 45 9.12 17.60 35.24
CA ALA A 45 8.04 17.05 36.05
C ALA A 45 6.79 16.90 35.18
N TYR A 46 6.55 15.70 34.67
CA TYR A 46 5.33 15.40 33.94
C TYR A 46 4.18 15.15 34.91
N GLN A 47 3.14 15.96 34.81
CA GLN A 47 1.89 15.76 35.53
C GLN A 47 0.83 15.30 34.53
N ALA A 48 0.17 14.19 34.83
CA ALA A 48 -0.92 13.66 34.03
C ALA A 48 -2.03 13.19 34.96
N SER A 49 -3.27 13.49 34.59
CA SER A 49 -4.44 12.91 35.25
C SER A 49 -4.71 11.51 34.70
N LEU A 50 -5.52 10.73 35.41
CA LEU A 50 -5.99 9.43 34.91
C LEU A 50 -6.71 9.57 33.57
N TYR A 51 -7.45 10.67 33.38
CA TYR A 51 -8.15 10.97 32.13
C TYR A 51 -7.18 11.13 30.95
N ASP A 52 -6.04 11.79 31.16
CA ASP A 52 -5.03 12.00 30.12
C ASP A 52 -4.40 10.67 29.69
N LEU A 53 -4.15 9.79 30.66
CA LEU A 53 -3.55 8.48 30.43
C LEU A 53 -4.51 7.56 29.65
N LEU A 54 -5.79 7.55 30.02
CA LEU A 54 -6.84 6.80 29.31
C LEU A 54 -7.08 7.35 27.90
N SER A 55 -7.07 8.67 27.74
CA SER A 55 -7.24 9.33 26.43
C SER A 55 -6.07 9.03 25.49
N ALA A 56 -4.83 9.06 26.00
CA ALA A 56 -3.64 8.69 25.25
C ALA A 56 -3.67 7.21 24.84
N TYR A 57 -4.04 6.32 25.76
CA TYR A 57 -4.20 4.90 25.48
C TYR A 57 -5.27 4.64 24.43
N ALA A 58 -6.45 5.26 24.55
CA ALA A 58 -7.54 5.10 23.60
C ALA A 58 -7.13 5.55 22.19
N ARG A 59 -6.47 6.71 22.05
CA ARG A 59 -5.91 7.18 20.77
C ARG A 59 -4.90 6.20 20.18
N GLN A 60 -4.00 5.67 20.99
CA GLN A 60 -3.00 4.70 20.53
C GLN A 60 -3.68 3.40 20.09
N ARG A 61 -4.64 2.89 20.87
CA ARG A 61 -5.41 1.69 20.55
C ARG A 61 -6.22 1.87 19.27
N GLN A 62 -6.84 3.04 19.05
CA GLN A 62 -7.64 3.31 17.85
C GLN A 62 -6.82 3.22 16.55
N LYS A 63 -5.53 3.61 16.57
CA LYS A 63 -4.63 3.45 15.41
C LYS A 63 -4.40 1.99 15.04
N HIS A 64 -4.34 1.11 16.04
CA HIS A 64 -4.07 -0.32 15.84
C HIS A 64 -5.35 -1.18 15.80
N ALA A 65 -6.49 -0.64 16.21
CA ALA A 65 -7.78 -1.34 16.25
C ALA A 65 -8.39 -1.58 14.87
N GLN A 66 -7.89 -0.90 13.83
CA GLN A 66 -8.27 -1.23 12.46
C GLN A 66 -7.56 -2.50 12.02
N SER A 67 -8.16 -3.65 12.32
CA SER A 67 -7.77 -4.93 11.76
C SER A 67 -7.97 -4.87 10.24
N ARG A 68 -6.88 -4.71 9.48
CA ARG A 68 -6.92 -4.70 8.02
C ARG A 68 -7.19 -6.13 7.53
N VAL A 69 -8.45 -6.44 7.27
CA VAL A 69 -8.85 -7.72 6.66
C VAL A 69 -8.33 -7.74 5.23
N THR A 70 -7.23 -8.45 5.01
CA THR A 70 -6.72 -8.72 3.66
C THR A 70 -7.32 -10.02 3.19
N LEU A 71 -8.36 -9.92 2.36
CA LEU A 71 -8.89 -11.07 1.65
C LEU A 71 -7.83 -11.50 0.62
N ARG A 72 -7.39 -12.76 0.71
CA ARG A 72 -6.51 -13.34 -0.30
C ARG A 72 -7.25 -13.28 -1.64
N GLN A 73 -6.65 -12.65 -2.64
CA GLN A 73 -7.21 -12.65 -3.99
C GLN A 73 -7.30 -14.09 -4.48
N ARG A 74 -8.52 -14.55 -4.75
CA ARG A 74 -8.74 -15.85 -5.39
C ARG A 74 -8.50 -15.65 -6.88
N ASN A 75 -7.63 -16.45 -7.46
CA ASN A 75 -7.48 -16.50 -8.91
C ASN A 75 -8.73 -17.18 -9.47
N VAL A 76 -9.59 -16.41 -10.14
CA VAL A 76 -10.85 -16.90 -10.70
C VAL A 76 -10.95 -16.46 -12.16
N TRP A 77 -11.46 -17.35 -13.00
CA TRP A 77 -11.75 -16.99 -14.39
C TRP A 77 -12.99 -16.10 -14.48
N SER A 78 -12.80 -14.91 -15.01
CA SER A 78 -13.87 -14.00 -15.37
C SER A 78 -14.70 -14.55 -16.54
N LEU A 79 -15.93 -14.06 -16.66
CA LEU A 79 -16.80 -14.40 -17.80
C LEU A 79 -16.20 -13.94 -19.13
N ALA A 80 -15.47 -12.82 -19.13
CA ALA A 80 -14.80 -12.27 -20.30
C ALA A 80 -13.69 -13.19 -20.81
N GLU A 81 -12.82 -13.68 -19.92
CA GLU A 81 -11.77 -14.65 -20.27
C GLU A 81 -12.35 -15.95 -20.84
N ALA A 82 -13.43 -16.44 -20.22
CA ALA A 82 -14.12 -17.64 -20.68
C ALA A 82 -14.73 -17.44 -22.08
N ARG A 83 -15.34 -16.28 -22.34
CA ARG A 83 -15.87 -15.93 -23.66
C ARG A 83 -14.75 -15.88 -24.69
N GLU A 84 -13.64 -15.21 -24.40
CA GLU A 84 -12.50 -15.11 -25.32
C GLU A 84 -11.94 -16.49 -25.67
N ALA A 85 -11.84 -17.40 -24.70
CA ALA A 85 -11.45 -18.78 -24.95
C ALA A 85 -12.44 -19.52 -25.87
N LEU A 86 -13.74 -19.34 -25.67
CA LEU A 86 -14.76 -19.94 -26.54
C LEU A 86 -14.81 -19.32 -27.93
N GLU A 87 -14.45 -18.05 -28.10
CA GLU A 87 -14.31 -17.43 -29.43
C GLU A 87 -13.16 -18.04 -30.22
N ARG A 88 -12.03 -18.34 -29.54
CA ARG A 88 -10.94 -19.11 -30.14
C ARG A 88 -11.38 -20.52 -30.53
N LEU A 89 -12.23 -21.17 -29.71
CA LEU A 89 -12.84 -22.46 -30.07
C LEU A 89 -13.75 -22.32 -31.29
N ALA A 90 -14.57 -21.28 -31.37
CA ALA A 90 -15.48 -21.03 -32.50
C ALA A 90 -14.68 -20.93 -33.82
N GLY A 91 -13.50 -20.31 -33.82
CA GLY A 91 -12.66 -20.22 -35.00
C GLY A 91 -12.16 -21.57 -35.54
N VAL A 92 -12.14 -22.62 -34.72
CA VAL A 92 -11.54 -23.93 -35.05
C VAL A 92 -12.58 -25.07 -35.09
N ALA A 93 -13.66 -24.98 -34.31
CA ALA A 93 -14.64 -26.05 -34.12
C ALA A 93 -15.72 -26.06 -35.22
N ALA A 94 -15.35 -26.58 -36.39
CA ALA A 94 -16.31 -26.89 -37.47
C ALA A 94 -17.19 -28.11 -37.17
N GLN A 95 -16.73 -29.00 -36.28
CA GLN A 95 -17.41 -30.24 -35.89
C GLN A 95 -17.83 -30.22 -34.41
N TRP A 96 -18.71 -31.15 -34.03
CA TRP A 96 -19.15 -31.38 -32.64
C TRP A 96 -18.00 -31.79 -31.70
N THR A 97 -17.54 -30.83 -30.90
CA THR A 97 -16.44 -31.01 -29.96
C THR A 97 -16.94 -31.08 -28.53
N VAL A 98 -16.29 -31.87 -27.68
CA VAL A 98 -16.58 -31.89 -26.25
C VAL A 98 -16.01 -30.63 -25.58
N LEU A 99 -16.85 -29.89 -24.85
CA LEU A 99 -16.47 -28.66 -24.16
C LEU A 99 -15.31 -28.90 -23.17
N ASP A 100 -15.42 -29.93 -22.35
CA ASP A 100 -14.44 -30.22 -21.30
C ASP A 100 -13.04 -30.50 -21.87
N ASP A 101 -12.94 -31.21 -22.98
CA ASP A 101 -11.66 -31.51 -23.64
C ASP A 101 -10.94 -30.23 -24.09
N TYR A 102 -11.70 -29.22 -24.51
CA TYR A 102 -11.14 -27.92 -24.85
C TYR A 102 -10.70 -27.14 -23.61
N LEU A 103 -11.50 -27.16 -22.54
CA LEU A 103 -11.23 -26.43 -21.31
C LEU A 103 -10.03 -26.97 -20.52
N LEU A 104 -9.67 -28.24 -20.69
CA LEU A 104 -8.48 -28.84 -20.06
C LEU A 104 -7.21 -28.02 -20.29
N ARG A 105 -7.08 -27.37 -21.45
CA ARG A 105 -5.92 -26.52 -21.79
C ARG A 105 -5.78 -25.28 -20.92
N TYR A 106 -6.88 -24.84 -20.29
CA TYR A 106 -6.94 -23.66 -19.42
C TYR A 106 -7.01 -24.03 -17.93
N CYS A 107 -7.10 -25.33 -17.61
CA CYS A 107 -7.15 -25.83 -16.24
C CYS A 107 -5.74 -26.08 -15.68
N VAL A 108 -5.00 -25.01 -15.38
CA VAL A 108 -3.62 -25.09 -14.84
C VAL A 108 -3.59 -25.66 -13.42
N ASP A 109 -4.61 -25.37 -12.61
CA ASP A 109 -4.74 -25.86 -11.23
C ASP A 109 -6.19 -26.33 -10.92
N ILE A 110 -6.34 -27.14 -9.86
CA ILE A 110 -7.63 -27.74 -9.45
C ILE A 110 -8.64 -26.68 -8.97
N GLN A 111 -8.18 -25.61 -8.30
CA GLN A 111 -9.04 -24.53 -7.81
C GLN A 111 -9.61 -23.69 -8.97
N THR A 112 -8.79 -23.43 -9.98
CA THR A 112 -9.11 -22.70 -11.20
C THR A 112 -9.96 -23.54 -12.15
N ALA A 113 -9.79 -24.86 -12.16
CA ALA A 113 -10.61 -25.76 -13.00
C ALA A 113 -12.11 -25.61 -12.75
N ARG A 114 -12.53 -25.39 -11.48
CA ARG A 114 -13.95 -25.18 -11.13
C ARG A 114 -14.48 -23.86 -11.69
N THR A 115 -13.71 -22.78 -11.58
CA THR A 115 -14.12 -21.46 -12.09
C THR A 115 -14.08 -21.41 -13.60
N VAL A 116 -13.09 -22.05 -14.24
CA VAL A 116 -13.01 -22.22 -15.70
C VAL A 116 -14.28 -22.90 -16.22
N ARG A 117 -14.66 -24.05 -15.66
CA ARG A 117 -15.87 -24.78 -16.10
C ARG A 117 -17.14 -23.97 -15.89
N ALA A 118 -17.29 -23.32 -14.74
CA ALA A 118 -18.48 -22.52 -14.45
C ALA A 118 -18.61 -21.33 -15.42
N SER A 119 -17.54 -20.53 -15.56
CA SER A 119 -17.54 -19.35 -16.43
C SER A 119 -17.67 -19.73 -17.91
N ALA A 120 -17.01 -20.79 -18.36
CA ALA A 120 -17.13 -21.30 -19.73
C ALA A 120 -18.53 -21.85 -20.01
N PHE A 121 -19.15 -22.55 -19.07
CA PHE A 121 -20.52 -23.00 -19.25
C PHE A 121 -21.50 -21.83 -19.38
N SER A 122 -21.43 -20.84 -18.49
CA SER A 122 -22.25 -19.62 -18.59
C SER A 122 -22.01 -18.87 -19.91
N ALA A 123 -20.75 -18.70 -20.30
CA ALA A 123 -20.42 -18.04 -21.57
C ALA A 123 -20.92 -18.84 -22.79
N SER A 124 -20.86 -20.17 -22.75
CA SER A 124 -21.35 -21.03 -23.84
C SER A 124 -22.86 -20.88 -24.04
N LEU A 125 -23.64 -20.77 -22.97
CA LEU A 125 -25.08 -20.55 -23.04
C LEU A 125 -25.43 -19.17 -23.61
N GLU A 126 -24.69 -18.13 -23.23
CA GLU A 126 -24.87 -16.79 -23.84
C GLU A 126 -24.51 -16.82 -25.33
N MET A 127 -23.45 -17.53 -25.73
CA MET A 127 -23.10 -17.65 -27.16
C MET A 127 -24.11 -18.49 -27.95
N VAL A 128 -24.78 -19.46 -27.35
CA VAL A 128 -25.94 -20.14 -27.95
C VAL A 128 -27.11 -19.17 -28.11
N ARG A 129 -27.40 -18.35 -27.09
CA ARG A 129 -28.44 -17.31 -27.17
C ARG A 129 -28.16 -16.29 -28.28
N GLU A 130 -26.90 -15.95 -28.50
CA GLU A 130 -26.44 -15.10 -29.61
C GLU A 130 -26.43 -15.81 -30.98
N GLY A 131 -26.72 -17.11 -31.02
CA GLY A 131 -26.75 -17.90 -32.26
C GLY A 131 -25.38 -18.28 -32.82
N ARG A 132 -24.31 -18.21 -32.02
CA ARG A 132 -22.94 -18.53 -32.46
C ARG A 132 -22.59 -20.02 -32.31
N PHE A 133 -23.26 -20.71 -31.38
CA PHE A 133 -23.04 -22.13 -31.10
C PHE A 133 -24.36 -22.91 -31.06
N ASP A 134 -24.26 -24.19 -31.41
CA ASP A 134 -25.23 -25.21 -31.05
C ASP A 134 -24.67 -26.05 -29.89
N ILE A 135 -25.51 -26.38 -28.90
CA ILE A 135 -25.17 -27.26 -27.78
C ILE A 135 -26.00 -28.55 -27.85
N ARG A 136 -25.38 -29.69 -27.54
CA ARG A 136 -26.07 -30.97 -27.35
C ARG A 136 -25.59 -31.66 -26.08
N GLN A 137 -26.52 -32.18 -25.29
CA GLN A 137 -26.25 -33.03 -24.13
C GLN A 137 -27.26 -34.19 -24.11
N ASP A 138 -26.76 -35.43 -24.14
CA ASP A 138 -27.64 -36.60 -24.35
C ASP A 138 -28.38 -37.03 -23.08
N ARG A 139 -27.77 -36.85 -21.91
CA ARG A 139 -28.32 -37.20 -20.58
C ARG A 139 -27.81 -36.23 -19.52
N PRO A 140 -28.47 -36.10 -18.35
CA PRO A 140 -27.97 -35.30 -17.25
C PRO A 140 -26.53 -35.67 -16.89
N PHE A 141 -25.66 -34.66 -16.75
CA PHE A 141 -24.23 -34.83 -16.46
C PHE A 141 -23.42 -35.61 -17.51
N ALA A 142 -23.98 -35.87 -18.69
CA ALA A 142 -23.21 -36.35 -19.84
C ALA A 142 -22.33 -35.22 -20.41
N PRO A 143 -21.29 -35.55 -21.19
CA PRO A 143 -20.46 -34.56 -21.86
C PRO A 143 -21.28 -33.55 -22.65
N ILE A 144 -20.88 -32.27 -22.56
CA ILE A 144 -21.51 -31.18 -23.30
C ILE A 144 -20.79 -31.05 -24.63
N TRP A 145 -21.55 -31.23 -25.72
CA TRP A 145 -21.06 -31.07 -27.08
C TRP A 145 -21.36 -29.67 -27.58
N LEU A 146 -20.37 -29.06 -28.23
CA LEU A 146 -20.45 -27.75 -28.86
C LEU A 146 -20.08 -27.84 -30.33
N ARG A 147 -20.82 -27.13 -31.17
CA ARG A 147 -20.48 -26.94 -32.59
C ARG A 147 -20.76 -25.51 -32.97
N ARG A 148 -19.84 -24.87 -33.71
CA ARG A 148 -20.11 -23.54 -34.25
C ARG A 148 -21.34 -23.59 -35.17
N ARG A 149 -22.26 -22.65 -34.98
CA ARG A 149 -23.36 -22.45 -35.91
C ARG A 149 -22.84 -21.64 -37.10
N GLU A 150 -22.98 -22.15 -38.31
CA GLU A 150 -22.73 -21.36 -39.52
C GLU A 150 -23.82 -20.30 -39.62
N SER A 151 -23.47 -19.05 -39.29
CA SER A 151 -24.26 -17.89 -39.69
C SER A 151 -24.06 -17.67 -41.18
N ASP A 152 -25.17 -17.68 -41.93
CA ASP A 152 -25.33 -17.42 -43.36
C ASP A 152 -24.92 -18.53 -44.34
N ARG A 153 -25.83 -19.50 -44.51
CA ARG A 153 -26.10 -20.06 -45.84
C ARG A 153 -27.42 -19.45 -46.31
N GLU A 154 -27.34 -18.52 -47.26
CA GLU A 154 -28.48 -18.00 -48.01
C GLU A 154 -29.38 -19.16 -48.48
N PRO A 155 -30.72 -19.02 -48.47
CA PRO A 155 -31.59 -20.04 -49.01
C PRO A 155 -31.31 -20.15 -50.51
N SER A 156 -30.74 -21.26 -50.95
CA SER A 156 -30.69 -21.62 -52.35
C SER A 156 -32.12 -21.78 -52.85
N GLY A 157 -32.66 -20.70 -53.44
CA GLY A 157 -33.92 -20.70 -54.16
C GLY A 157 -33.88 -21.77 -55.24
N SER A 158 -34.91 -22.61 -55.21
CA SER A 158 -35.26 -23.62 -56.19
C SER A 158 -35.10 -23.13 -57.63
N GLN A 159 -34.29 -23.85 -58.40
CA GLN A 159 -34.42 -23.92 -59.85
C GLN A 159 -35.71 -24.68 -60.21
N GLY A 160 -36.41 -24.22 -61.25
CA GLY A 160 -37.36 -25.03 -62.03
C GLY A 160 -38.81 -24.55 -62.01
N GLU A 161 -39.21 -23.77 -63.02
CA GLU A 161 -40.08 -24.27 -64.11
C GLU A 161 -40.26 -23.18 -65.17
N ALA A 162 -40.04 -23.57 -66.42
CA ALA A 162 -40.30 -22.84 -67.65
C ALA A 162 -41.36 -23.62 -68.43
#